data_AF-A0A7S3F0E0-F1
#
_entry.id   AF-A0A7S3F0E0-F1
#
_cell.length_a   1.000
_cell.length_b   1.000
_cell.length_c   1.000
_cell.angle_alpha   90.00
_cell.angle_beta   90.00
_cell.angle_gamma   90.00
#
_symmetry.space_group_name_H-M   'P 1'
#
loop_
_entity.id
_entity.type
_entity.pdbx_description
1 polymer ?
#
loop_
_entity_poly.entity_id
_entity_poly.type
_entity_poly.pdbx_seq_one_letter_code
_entity_poly.pdbx_strand_id
1 'polypeptide(L)'
;NPDGTPWQPKQSWSMSTAIINDKLQPDPDRGNVPLYSYSLAGIILEPAYNKVRCAYAFDAGSIKWHDACNPQRCWDMESADGHATSGCSFSPTGLEQMLHIQQDLRRRNVKPAYKVWDDHKFYNEVILDPTPFANDLPKSIAAVFFLPTKCEDIYDGPKCEDYARGAHRNILRHFRLTETEIPLVKFDYFNWETPFTAVPNCDPAAKGVVSCDPDALIP
;
A
#
# COMPACT_ATOMS: atom_id res chain seq x y z
N ASN A 1 -3.65 16.66 10.87
CA ASN A 1 -2.97 16.29 12.13
C ASN A 1 -3.94 16.43 13.29
N PRO A 2 -3.76 15.73 14.43
CA PRO A 2 -4.64 15.86 15.61
C PRO A 2 -4.83 17.32 16.06
N ASP A 3 -3.78 18.13 15.90
CA ASP A 3 -3.73 19.57 16.18
C ASP A 3 -4.44 20.48 15.15
N GLY A 4 -5.15 19.91 14.17
CA GLY A 4 -5.83 20.69 13.11
C GLY A 4 -4.91 21.33 12.08
N THR A 5 -3.59 21.16 12.19
CA THR A 5 -2.66 21.67 11.17
C THR A 5 -2.85 20.93 9.85
N PRO A 6 -2.69 21.64 8.70
CA PRO A 6 -2.66 21.00 7.40
C PRO A 6 -1.68 19.85 7.41
N TRP A 7 -2.13 18.69 6.94
CA TRP A 7 -1.19 17.60 6.74
C TRP A 7 -0.24 18.02 5.61
N GLN A 8 1.03 18.19 5.96
CA GLN A 8 2.09 18.30 4.98
C GLN A 8 2.76 16.93 4.92
N PRO A 9 2.79 16.26 3.75
CA PRO A 9 3.70 15.15 3.61
C PRO A 9 5.08 15.70 3.92
N LYS A 10 5.79 15.14 4.91
CA LYS A 10 7.25 15.15 4.80
C LYS A 10 7.51 14.52 3.45
N GLN A 11 8.03 15.31 2.50
CA GLN A 11 8.36 14.80 1.17
C GLN A 11 9.36 13.66 1.38
N SER A 12 8.84 12.44 1.43
CA SER A 12 9.66 11.25 1.41
C SER A 12 10.17 11.11 -0.02
N TRP A 13 11.41 10.65 -0.15
CA TRP A 13 12.04 10.48 -1.46
C TRP A 13 11.35 9.42 -2.34
N SER A 14 10.49 8.60 -1.72
CA SER A 14 9.72 7.55 -2.37
C SER A 14 8.45 7.23 -1.58
N MET A 15 7.47 6.66 -2.28
CA MET A 15 6.34 5.93 -1.71
C MET A 15 6.36 4.52 -2.28
N SER A 16 6.16 3.52 -1.44
CA SER A 16 6.09 2.11 -1.85
C SER A 16 4.67 1.59 -1.64
N THR A 17 4.18 0.82 -2.61
CA THR A 17 2.85 0.19 -2.60
C THR A 17 2.91 -1.19 -3.23
N ALA A 18 1.81 -1.94 -3.12
CA ALA A 18 1.59 -3.18 -3.86
C ALA A 18 0.48 -2.98 -4.89
N ILE A 19 0.64 -3.57 -6.08
CA ILE A 19 -0.43 -3.73 -7.06
C ILE A 19 -1.20 -5.01 -6.73
N ILE A 20 -2.52 -4.86 -6.62
CA ILE A 20 -3.49 -5.93 -6.53
C ILE A 20 -4.35 -5.88 -7.81
N ASN A 21 -4.55 -7.03 -8.45
CA ASN A 21 -5.42 -7.16 -9.62
C ASN A 21 -6.08 -8.55 -9.65
N ASP A 22 -7.06 -8.72 -10.53
CA ASP A 22 -7.84 -9.94 -10.71
C ASP A 22 -7.04 -11.14 -11.26
N LYS A 23 -5.90 -10.89 -11.90
CA LYS A 23 -4.97 -11.92 -12.39
C LYS A 23 -3.88 -12.27 -11.39
N LEU A 24 -3.89 -11.66 -10.20
CA LEU A 24 -2.92 -11.94 -9.17
C LEU A 24 -3.23 -13.31 -8.54
N GLN A 25 -2.20 -14.12 -8.31
CA GLN A 25 -2.38 -15.41 -7.66
C GLN A 25 -2.35 -15.28 -6.14
N PRO A 26 -3.02 -16.19 -5.41
CA PRO A 26 -2.88 -16.25 -3.97
C PRO A 26 -1.44 -16.40 -3.51
N ASP A 27 -1.15 -15.84 -2.33
CA ASP A 27 0.09 -16.15 -1.63
C ASP A 27 0.18 -17.68 -1.46
N PRO A 28 1.24 -18.33 -1.94
CA PRO A 28 1.32 -19.78 -2.00
C PRO A 28 1.27 -20.45 -0.62
N ASP A 29 1.72 -19.75 0.43
CA ASP A 29 1.77 -20.30 1.78
C ASP A 29 0.48 -20.04 2.57
N ARG A 30 -0.31 -19.02 2.20
CA ARG A 30 -1.43 -18.50 3.01
C ARG A 30 -2.77 -18.50 2.29
N GLY A 31 -2.80 -18.61 0.96
CA GLY A 31 -4.02 -18.55 0.15
C GLY A 31 -4.69 -17.17 0.10
N ASN A 32 -4.00 -16.12 0.57
CA ASN A 32 -4.56 -14.80 0.78
C ASN A 32 -3.99 -13.77 -0.22
N VAL A 33 -4.64 -12.62 -0.36
CA VAL A 33 -4.13 -11.50 -1.16
C VAL A 33 -2.81 -11.03 -0.53
N PRO A 34 -1.70 -11.02 -1.29
CA PRO A 34 -0.38 -10.75 -0.73
C PRO A 34 -0.18 -9.24 -0.51
N LEU A 35 0.17 -8.89 0.72
CA LEU A 35 0.36 -7.50 1.17
C LEU A 35 1.72 -7.31 1.83
N TYR A 36 2.17 -6.05 1.91
CA TYR A 36 3.34 -5.66 2.70
C TYR A 36 3.18 -6.06 4.18
N SER A 37 2.04 -5.75 4.78
CA SER A 37 1.71 -6.13 6.15
C SER A 37 0.25 -6.56 6.26
N TYR A 38 0.01 -7.57 7.09
CA TYR A 38 -1.33 -8.09 7.41
C TYR A 38 -1.89 -7.52 8.72
N SER A 39 -1.22 -6.51 9.26
CA SER A 39 -1.54 -5.89 10.55
C SER A 39 -1.64 -4.35 10.46
N LEU A 40 -1.47 -3.79 9.25
CA LEU A 40 -1.49 -2.36 9.00
C LEU A 40 -2.65 -1.97 8.09
N ALA A 41 -3.31 -0.89 8.48
CA ALA A 41 -4.19 -0.07 7.67
C ALA A 41 -3.37 0.73 6.66
N GLY A 42 -4.06 1.23 5.65
CA GLY A 42 -3.44 2.04 4.61
C GLY A 42 -4.45 2.79 3.77
N ILE A 43 -3.99 3.21 2.60
CA ILE A 43 -4.81 3.88 1.59
C ILE A 43 -4.80 3.07 0.30
N ILE A 44 -5.92 3.08 -0.40
CA ILE A 44 -6.02 2.63 -1.79
C ILE A 44 -5.77 3.86 -2.65
N LEU A 45 -4.88 3.74 -3.61
CA LEU A 45 -4.47 4.83 -4.49
C LEU A 45 -5.33 4.84 -5.74
N GLU A 46 -5.73 6.02 -6.20
CA GLU A 46 -6.40 6.19 -7.50
C GLU A 46 -5.36 6.18 -8.62
N PRO A 47 -5.32 5.18 -9.51
CA PRO A 47 -4.28 5.06 -10.52
C PRO A 47 -4.16 6.28 -11.44
N ALA A 48 -5.26 7.00 -11.71
CA ALA A 48 -5.25 8.15 -12.60
C ALA A 48 -4.43 9.36 -12.10
N TYR A 49 -4.18 9.45 -10.79
CA TYR A 49 -3.49 10.58 -10.14
C TYR A 49 -2.18 10.15 -9.46
N ASN A 50 -1.70 8.95 -9.77
CA ASN A 50 -0.45 8.42 -9.24
C ASN A 50 0.46 8.00 -10.37
N LYS A 51 1.77 8.14 -10.17
CA LYS A 51 2.77 7.80 -11.19
C LYS A 51 3.75 6.77 -10.66
N VAL A 52 3.81 5.63 -11.34
CA VAL A 52 4.83 4.61 -11.08
C VAL A 52 6.19 5.12 -11.58
N ARG A 53 7.22 5.03 -10.74
CA ARG A 53 8.62 5.25 -11.11
C ARG A 53 9.29 3.95 -11.54
N CYS A 54 9.11 2.91 -10.74
CA CYS A 54 9.63 1.59 -11.03
C CYS A 54 8.89 0.52 -10.19
N ALA A 55 9.14 -0.75 -10.46
CA ALA A 55 8.58 -1.86 -9.70
C ALA A 55 9.52 -3.06 -9.59
N TYR A 56 9.15 -3.99 -8.72
CA TYR A 56 9.82 -5.25 -8.43
C TYR A 56 8.78 -6.35 -8.26
N ALA A 57 9.11 -7.57 -8.67
CA ALA A 57 8.23 -8.72 -8.52
C ALA A 57 8.05 -9.15 -7.05
N PHE A 58 8.95 -8.68 -6.17
CA PHE A 58 8.97 -8.95 -4.74
C PHE A 58 9.41 -7.71 -3.96
N ASP A 59 9.20 -7.73 -2.64
CA ASP A 59 9.85 -6.82 -1.70
C ASP A 59 11.35 -6.69 -1.99
N ALA A 60 11.75 -5.52 -2.49
CA ALA A 60 13.12 -5.20 -2.80
C ALA A 60 13.85 -4.52 -1.62
N GLY A 61 13.15 -4.26 -0.51
CA GLY A 61 13.64 -3.45 0.60
C GLY A 61 13.94 -2.02 0.16
N SER A 62 13.15 -1.47 -0.78
CA SER A 62 13.43 -0.18 -1.45
C SER A 62 13.62 0.98 -0.46
N ILE A 63 13.04 0.89 0.74
CA ILE A 63 13.16 1.88 1.82
C ILE A 63 14.62 2.19 2.20
N LYS A 64 15.55 1.26 1.94
CA LYS A 64 16.98 1.43 2.24
C LYS A 64 17.77 2.10 1.10
N TRP A 65 17.15 2.37 -0.05
CA TRP A 65 17.84 2.78 -1.28
C TRP A 65 17.21 4.03 -1.87
N HIS A 66 17.89 5.17 -1.75
CA HIS A 66 17.42 6.45 -2.34
C HIS A 66 17.27 6.41 -3.87
N ASP A 67 18.01 5.53 -4.52
CA ASP A 67 18.10 5.35 -5.96
C ASP A 67 17.53 3.98 -6.40
N ALA A 68 16.54 3.44 -5.69
CA ALA A 68 15.86 2.18 -6.03
C ALA A 68 15.49 2.10 -7.53
N CYS A 69 14.92 3.18 -8.07
CA CYS A 69 14.53 3.28 -9.48
C CYS A 69 15.65 3.78 -10.43
N ASN A 70 16.93 3.65 -10.07
CA ASN A 70 18.02 4.08 -10.95
C ASN A 70 18.32 3.01 -12.01
N PRO A 71 18.00 3.25 -13.30
CA PRO A 71 18.22 2.27 -14.37
C PRO A 71 19.71 1.99 -14.63
N GLN A 72 20.60 2.91 -14.29
CA GLN A 72 22.05 2.76 -14.49
C GLN A 72 22.64 1.63 -13.63
N ARG A 73 21.94 1.20 -12.57
CA ARG A 73 22.34 0.04 -11.78
C ARG A 73 22.36 -1.26 -12.60
N CYS A 74 21.67 -1.27 -13.74
CA CYS A 74 21.59 -2.41 -14.64
C CYS A 74 21.91 -2.11 -16.10
N TRP A 75 22.78 -1.12 -16.36
CA TRP A 75 23.13 -0.75 -17.74
C TRP A 75 21.88 -0.47 -18.60
N ASP A 76 20.88 0.18 -18.01
CA ASP A 76 19.59 0.50 -18.63
C ASP A 76 18.74 -0.73 -19.05
N MET A 77 18.99 -1.90 -18.44
CA MET A 77 18.18 -3.11 -18.59
C MET A 77 17.15 -3.26 -17.46
N GLU A 78 16.01 -3.86 -17.78
CA GLU A 78 15.03 -4.29 -16.78
C GLU A 78 15.50 -5.54 -16.02
N SER A 79 14.89 -5.79 -14.86
CA SER A 79 15.16 -7.00 -14.09
C SER A 79 14.75 -8.25 -14.86
N ALA A 80 15.62 -9.26 -14.86
CA ALA A 80 15.31 -10.58 -15.41
C ALA A 80 14.85 -11.58 -14.34
N ASP A 81 15.02 -11.25 -13.06
CA ASP A 81 14.84 -12.17 -11.92
C ASP A 81 13.83 -11.70 -10.88
N GLY A 82 13.32 -10.47 -11.03
CA GLY A 82 12.24 -9.93 -10.21
C GLY A 82 12.66 -9.16 -8.95
N HIS A 83 13.96 -9.02 -8.65
CA HIS A 83 14.43 -8.48 -7.35
C HIS A 83 15.51 -7.40 -7.47
N ALA A 84 15.51 -6.40 -6.58
CA ALA A 84 16.39 -5.22 -6.68
C ALA A 84 17.89 -5.46 -6.49
N THR A 85 18.29 -6.57 -5.87
CA THR A 85 19.72 -6.88 -5.62
C THR A 85 20.43 -7.46 -6.84
N SER A 86 19.72 -7.80 -7.92
CA SER A 86 20.33 -7.84 -9.26
C SER A 86 20.67 -6.44 -9.79
N GLY A 87 20.30 -5.39 -9.04
CA GLY A 87 20.43 -3.97 -9.38
C GLY A 87 19.21 -3.42 -10.10
N CYS A 88 18.31 -4.27 -10.57
CA CYS A 88 17.40 -3.91 -11.64
C CYS A 88 15.97 -3.73 -11.12
N SER A 89 15.32 -2.66 -11.57
CA SER A 89 13.89 -2.46 -11.40
C SER A 89 13.21 -2.60 -12.76
N PHE A 90 11.90 -2.83 -12.75
CA PHE A 90 11.09 -2.71 -13.96
C PHE A 90 10.65 -1.26 -14.11
N SER A 91 10.72 -0.75 -15.34
CA SER A 91 10.12 0.54 -15.68
C SER A 91 8.59 0.44 -15.67
N PRO A 92 7.85 1.57 -15.75
CA PRO A 92 6.39 1.52 -15.91
C PRO A 92 5.92 0.70 -17.12
N THR A 93 6.72 0.65 -18.20
CA THR A 93 6.41 -0.16 -19.38
C THR A 93 6.68 -1.65 -19.18
N GLY A 94 7.51 -2.02 -18.19
CA GLY A 94 7.85 -3.41 -17.86
C GLY A 94 6.95 -4.06 -16.80
N LEU A 95 5.89 -3.38 -16.35
CA LEU A 95 5.02 -3.89 -15.27
C LEU A 95 4.36 -5.23 -15.60
N GLU A 96 3.96 -5.45 -16.85
CA GLU A 96 3.38 -6.73 -17.27
C GLU A 96 4.41 -7.87 -17.15
N GLN A 97 5.64 -7.63 -17.62
CA GLN A 97 6.73 -8.60 -17.50
C GLN A 97 7.08 -8.90 -16.04
N MET A 98 7.09 -7.87 -15.18
CA MET A 98 7.26 -8.02 -13.74
C MET A 98 6.20 -8.95 -13.14
N LEU A 99 4.93 -8.75 -13.50
CA LEU A 99 3.83 -9.58 -13.02
C LEU A 99 3.93 -11.02 -13.53
N HIS A 100 4.39 -11.25 -14.76
CA HIS A 100 4.66 -12.60 -15.26
C HIS A 100 5.76 -13.31 -14.48
N ILE A 101 6.86 -12.63 -14.18
CA ILE A 101 7.94 -13.18 -13.35
C ILE A 101 7.43 -13.49 -11.94
N GLN A 102 6.66 -12.57 -11.34
CA GLN A 102 6.03 -12.80 -10.04
C GLN A 102 5.14 -14.06 -10.05
N GLN A 103 4.29 -14.20 -11.06
CA GLN A 103 3.40 -15.36 -11.19
C GLN A 103 4.19 -16.66 -11.32
N ASP A 104 5.24 -16.69 -12.14
CA ASP A 104 6.08 -17.88 -12.30
C ASP A 104 6.79 -18.28 -11.00
N LEU A 105 7.38 -17.31 -10.29
CA LEU A 105 8.03 -17.53 -8.99
C LEU A 105 7.05 -18.07 -7.95
N ARG A 106 5.83 -17.51 -7.88
CA ARG A 106 4.77 -17.98 -6.98
C ARG A 106 4.30 -19.40 -7.31
N ARG A 107 4.08 -19.72 -8.59
CA ARG A 107 3.68 -21.09 -9.03
C ARG A 107 4.70 -22.14 -8.61
N ARG A 108 5.98 -21.78 -8.66
CA ARG A 108 7.08 -22.64 -8.23
C ARG A 108 7.28 -22.66 -6.71
N ASN A 109 6.56 -21.80 -5.97
CA ASN A 109 6.78 -21.48 -4.56
C ASN A 109 8.26 -21.20 -4.26
N VAL A 110 8.90 -20.39 -5.11
CA VAL A 110 10.30 -19.98 -4.94
C VAL A 110 10.39 -18.47 -4.82
N LYS A 111 11.33 -18.01 -4.01
CA LYS A 111 11.69 -16.60 -3.91
C LYS A 111 12.82 -16.29 -4.89
N PRO A 112 12.96 -15.03 -5.35
CA PRO A 112 14.17 -14.62 -6.06
C PRO A 112 15.41 -14.97 -5.24
N ALA A 113 16.48 -15.42 -5.92
CA ALA A 113 17.70 -15.92 -5.27
C ALA A 113 18.31 -14.94 -4.25
N TYR A 114 18.06 -13.64 -4.44
CA TYR A 114 18.59 -12.59 -3.58
C TYR A 114 17.63 -12.03 -2.54
N LYS A 115 16.41 -12.58 -2.42
CA LYS A 115 15.51 -12.27 -1.30
C LYS A 115 15.99 -13.07 -0.08
N VAL A 116 16.90 -12.48 0.70
CA VAL A 116 17.60 -13.17 1.80
C VAL A 116 16.79 -13.28 3.09
N TRP A 117 15.70 -12.52 3.25
CA TRP A 117 14.82 -12.63 4.41
C TRP A 117 13.60 -13.50 4.13
N ASP A 118 13.36 -14.46 5.02
CA ASP A 118 12.22 -15.36 4.95
C ASP A 118 11.02 -14.79 5.72
N ASP A 119 10.34 -13.82 5.10
CA ASP A 119 9.12 -13.23 5.64
C ASP A 119 7.84 -14.00 5.26
N HIS A 120 7.96 -15.06 4.44
CA HIS A 120 6.82 -15.71 3.76
C HIS A 120 5.79 -14.71 3.18
N LYS A 121 6.28 -13.60 2.58
CA LYS A 121 5.44 -12.62 1.88
C LYS A 121 5.80 -12.60 0.41
N PHE A 122 4.78 -12.73 -0.44
CA PHE A 122 4.94 -12.77 -1.89
C PHE A 122 4.45 -11.50 -2.61
N TYR A 123 4.26 -10.37 -1.92
CA TYR A 123 3.77 -9.12 -2.52
C TYR A 123 4.78 -8.51 -3.51
N ASN A 124 4.29 -7.85 -4.58
CA ASN A 124 5.15 -7.04 -5.46
C ASN A 124 5.40 -5.68 -4.81
N GLU A 125 6.52 -5.05 -5.13
CA GLU A 125 6.83 -3.72 -4.63
C GLU A 125 6.82 -2.72 -5.79
N VAL A 126 6.02 -1.66 -5.67
CA VAL A 126 5.87 -0.61 -6.68
C VAL A 126 6.22 0.73 -6.07
N ILE A 127 7.19 1.41 -6.68
CA ILE A 127 7.67 2.70 -6.22
C ILE A 127 6.97 3.80 -7.00
N LEU A 128 6.34 4.70 -6.28
CA LEU A 128 5.63 5.84 -6.84
C LEU A 128 6.46 7.11 -6.76
N ASP A 129 6.18 8.01 -7.69
CA ASP A 129 6.61 9.40 -7.63
C ASP A 129 5.76 10.11 -6.57
N PRO A 130 6.37 10.63 -5.48
CA PRO A 130 5.62 11.30 -4.43
C PRO A 130 5.04 12.64 -4.89
N THR A 131 5.54 13.24 -5.98
CA THR A 131 5.11 14.57 -6.43
C THR A 131 3.67 14.56 -6.99
N PRO A 132 3.29 13.70 -7.96
CA PRO A 132 1.90 13.60 -8.39
C PRO A 132 0.95 13.24 -7.25
N PHE A 133 1.34 12.28 -6.39
CA PHE A 133 0.53 11.91 -5.23
C PHE A 133 0.19 13.13 -4.38
N ALA A 134 1.19 13.93 -3.99
CA ALA A 134 0.99 15.09 -3.13
C ALA A 134 0.26 16.25 -3.82
N ASN A 135 0.56 16.51 -5.09
CA ASN A 135 -0.04 17.61 -5.85
C ASN A 135 -1.52 17.38 -6.15
N ASP A 136 -1.93 16.13 -6.33
CA ASP A 136 -3.30 15.76 -6.71
C ASP A 136 -4.19 15.39 -5.50
N LEU A 137 -3.72 15.58 -4.26
CA LEU A 137 -4.57 15.35 -3.09
C LEU A 137 -5.80 16.26 -3.10
N PRO A 138 -6.99 15.74 -2.72
CA PRO A 138 -7.23 14.38 -2.22
C PRO A 138 -7.46 13.32 -3.29
N LYS A 139 -7.52 13.68 -4.58
CA LYS A 139 -7.90 12.80 -5.71
C LYS A 139 -6.97 11.61 -5.90
N SER A 140 -5.72 11.70 -5.44
CA SER A 140 -4.76 10.59 -5.46
C SER A 140 -5.09 9.44 -4.51
N ILE A 141 -6.10 9.60 -3.65
CA ILE A 141 -6.61 8.57 -2.73
C ILE A 141 -8.00 8.12 -3.19
N ALA A 142 -8.16 6.82 -3.42
CA ALA A 142 -9.44 6.21 -3.75
C ALA A 142 -10.22 5.77 -2.50
N ALA A 143 -9.53 5.30 -1.45
CA ALA A 143 -10.15 4.86 -0.19
C ALA A 143 -9.13 4.80 0.95
N VAL A 144 -9.62 4.73 2.19
CA VAL A 144 -8.83 4.30 3.37
C VAL A 144 -9.24 2.88 3.72
N PHE A 145 -8.29 1.99 4.03
CA PHE A 145 -8.61 0.61 4.38
C PHE A 145 -8.03 0.19 5.74
N PHE A 146 -8.68 -0.79 6.36
CA PHE A 146 -8.12 -1.58 7.47
C PHE A 146 -8.38 -3.07 7.26
N LEU A 147 -7.61 -3.90 7.96
CA LEU A 147 -7.70 -5.36 7.92
C LEU A 147 -8.45 -5.88 9.15
N PRO A 148 -9.26 -6.96 9.03
CA PRO A 148 -9.98 -7.58 10.14
C PRO A 148 -9.06 -8.48 10.99
N THR A 149 -7.90 -7.97 11.39
CA THR A 149 -6.85 -8.75 12.08
C THR A 149 -6.45 -8.11 13.39
N LYS A 150 -5.75 -8.89 14.23
CA LYS A 150 -5.17 -8.37 15.47
C LYS A 150 -4.05 -7.38 15.14
N CYS A 151 -4.03 -6.28 15.88
CA CYS A 151 -3.07 -5.21 15.69
C CYS A 151 -1.73 -5.54 16.34
N GLU A 152 -0.96 -6.41 15.68
CA GLU A 152 0.25 -7.03 16.25
C GLU A 152 1.54 -6.61 15.51
N ASP A 153 1.52 -5.56 14.69
CA ASP A 153 2.74 -5.09 14.01
C ASP A 153 3.69 -4.42 15.02
N ILE A 154 4.73 -5.16 15.42
CA ILE A 154 5.73 -4.71 16.39
C ILE A 154 6.73 -3.69 15.82
N TYR A 155 6.85 -3.58 14.49
CA TYR A 155 7.86 -2.75 13.84
C TYR A 155 7.30 -1.38 13.44
N ASP A 156 6.11 -1.38 12.84
CA ASP A 156 5.46 -0.17 12.33
C ASP A 156 4.43 0.43 13.30
N GLY A 157 4.20 -0.23 14.44
CA GLY A 157 3.24 0.14 15.47
C GLY A 157 1.80 -0.18 15.10
N PRO A 158 0.85 -0.04 16.05
CA PRO A 158 -0.52 -0.49 15.83
C PRO A 158 -1.31 0.47 14.93
N LYS A 159 -1.22 0.28 13.61
CA LYS A 159 -2.03 1.00 12.62
C LYS A 159 -3.24 0.17 12.21
N CYS A 160 -4.13 -0.23 13.11
CA CYS A 160 -5.32 -1.04 12.79
C CYS A 160 -6.55 -0.19 12.43
N GLU A 161 -7.74 -0.75 12.65
CA GLU A 161 -9.03 -0.12 12.43
C GLU A 161 -9.15 1.26 13.10
N ASP A 162 -8.82 1.39 14.38
CA ASP A 162 -8.94 2.67 15.10
C ASP A 162 -8.07 3.77 14.45
N TYR A 163 -6.87 3.39 14.01
CA TYR A 163 -5.97 4.27 13.26
C TYR A 163 -6.56 4.65 11.89
N ALA A 164 -7.08 3.67 11.14
CA ALA A 164 -7.70 3.90 9.83
C ALA A 164 -8.91 4.84 9.94
N ARG A 165 -9.78 4.62 10.92
CA ARG A 165 -10.93 5.49 11.22
C ARG A 165 -10.48 6.91 11.55
N GLY A 166 -9.48 7.05 12.42
CA GLY A 166 -8.89 8.34 12.76
C GLY A 166 -8.27 9.07 11.55
N ALA A 167 -7.50 8.36 10.73
CA ALA A 167 -6.91 8.89 9.49
C ALA A 167 -7.99 9.31 8.50
N HIS A 168 -9.01 8.46 8.29
CA HIS A 168 -10.14 8.74 7.42
C HIS A 168 -10.92 9.99 7.87
N ARG A 169 -11.27 10.13 9.17
CA ARG A 169 -11.92 11.36 9.67
C ARG A 169 -11.07 12.60 9.39
N ASN A 170 -9.76 12.50 9.61
CA ASN A 170 -8.85 13.60 9.38
C ASN A 170 -8.74 13.99 7.91
N ILE A 171 -8.74 13.03 6.99
CA ILE A 171 -8.76 13.27 5.53
C ILE A 171 -10.06 13.99 5.15
N LEU A 172 -11.21 13.44 5.56
CA LEU A 172 -12.51 14.01 5.23
C LEU A 172 -12.64 15.45 5.76
N ARG A 173 -12.30 15.68 7.03
CA ARG A 173 -12.32 17.01 7.66
C ARG A 173 -11.38 17.99 6.96
N HIS A 174 -10.14 17.57 6.67
CA HIS A 174 -9.12 18.44 6.09
C HIS A 174 -9.49 18.92 4.68
N PHE A 175 -10.02 18.01 3.86
CA PHE A 175 -10.39 18.28 2.47
C PHE A 175 -11.87 18.62 2.28
N ARG A 176 -12.66 18.67 3.35
CA ARG A 176 -14.11 18.93 3.34
C ARG A 176 -14.88 17.94 2.45
N LEU A 177 -14.55 16.66 2.60
CA LEU A 177 -15.13 15.56 1.84
C LEU A 177 -16.18 14.79 2.67
N THR A 178 -16.95 13.98 1.98
CA THR A 178 -17.90 13.01 2.52
C THR A 178 -17.37 11.57 2.41
N GLU A 179 -17.96 10.65 3.19
CA GLU A 179 -17.62 9.21 3.10
C GLU A 179 -17.92 8.58 1.73
N THR A 180 -18.74 9.24 0.90
CA THR A 180 -19.00 8.79 -0.47
C THR A 180 -17.90 9.18 -1.46
N GLU A 181 -17.10 10.22 -1.14
CA GLU A 181 -16.02 10.68 -2.01
C GLU A 181 -14.72 9.92 -1.75
N ILE A 182 -14.41 9.65 -0.48
CA ILE A 182 -13.36 8.73 -0.08
C ILE A 182 -13.98 7.81 0.96
N PRO A 183 -14.25 6.52 0.65
CA PRO A 183 -14.80 5.59 1.61
C PRO A 183 -13.74 5.02 2.56
N LEU A 184 -14.20 4.63 3.75
CA LEU A 184 -13.50 3.68 4.60
C LEU A 184 -13.95 2.27 4.22
N VAL A 185 -12.99 1.39 3.94
CA VAL A 185 -13.28 0.01 3.58
C VAL A 185 -12.60 -0.97 4.54
N LYS A 186 -13.35 -2.00 4.94
CA LYS A 186 -12.78 -3.21 5.54
C LYS A 186 -12.25 -4.07 4.40
N PHE A 187 -10.98 -4.44 4.45
CA PHE A 187 -10.32 -5.30 3.47
C PHE A 187 -10.19 -6.73 4.00
N ASP A 188 -11.05 -7.62 3.51
CA ASP A 188 -10.92 -9.07 3.70
C ASP A 188 -9.98 -9.64 2.65
N TYR A 189 -8.72 -9.78 3.03
CA TYR A 189 -7.66 -10.28 2.17
C TYR A 189 -7.72 -11.81 1.95
N PHE A 190 -8.73 -12.52 2.46
CA PHE A 190 -9.02 -13.90 2.06
C PHE A 190 -10.15 -13.99 1.03
N ASN A 191 -10.94 -12.93 0.85
CA ASN A 191 -12.03 -12.88 -0.11
C ASN A 191 -11.55 -12.26 -1.44
N TRP A 192 -11.22 -13.11 -2.41
CA TRP A 192 -10.72 -12.71 -3.72
C TRP A 192 -11.76 -12.07 -4.63
N GLU A 193 -13.02 -12.45 -4.48
CA GLU A 193 -14.11 -11.96 -5.34
C GLU A 193 -14.57 -10.57 -4.91
N THR A 194 -14.66 -10.34 -3.59
CA THR A 194 -15.18 -9.11 -3.00
C THR A 194 -14.34 -8.69 -1.79
N PRO A 195 -13.06 -8.32 -2.00
CA PRO A 195 -12.13 -8.05 -0.91
C PRO A 195 -12.52 -6.84 -0.06
N PHE A 196 -13.25 -5.88 -0.62
CA PHE A 196 -13.55 -4.61 0.05
C PHE A 196 -15.03 -4.52 0.42
N THR A 197 -15.30 -4.17 1.68
CA THR A 197 -16.64 -3.80 2.17
C THR A 197 -16.59 -2.39 2.71
N ALA A 198 -17.39 -1.48 2.15
CA ALA A 198 -17.53 -0.13 2.70
C ALA A 198 -18.12 -0.20 4.11
N VAL A 199 -17.57 0.58 5.04
CA VAL A 199 -18.07 0.68 6.41
C VAL A 199 -18.16 2.15 6.82
N PRO A 200 -19.16 2.54 7.64
CA PRO A 200 -19.24 3.90 8.14
C PRO A 200 -18.02 4.19 9.01
N ASN A 201 -17.51 5.41 8.99
CA ASN A 201 -16.40 5.80 9.87
C ASN A 201 -16.86 5.92 11.32
N CYS A 202 -18.09 6.42 11.50
CA CYS A 202 -18.78 6.40 12.78
C CYS A 202 -19.29 4.99 13.07
N ASP A 203 -18.52 4.25 13.85
CA ASP A 203 -19.04 3.14 14.64
C ASP A 203 -19.00 3.56 16.11
N PRO A 204 -20.13 3.94 16.74
CA PRO A 204 -20.18 4.29 18.15
C PRO A 204 -19.69 3.17 19.08
N ALA A 205 -19.63 1.93 18.59
CA ALA A 205 -19.13 0.77 19.34
C ALA A 205 -17.62 0.53 19.17
N ALA A 206 -16.95 1.20 18.23
CA ALA A 206 -15.51 1.03 18.02
C ALA A 206 -14.70 1.72 19.15
N LYS A 207 -13.63 1.04 19.59
CA LYS A 207 -12.75 1.58 20.64
C LYS A 207 -12.05 2.85 20.14
N GLY A 208 -11.90 3.84 21.01
CA GLY A 208 -11.18 5.08 20.66
C GLY A 208 -11.94 6.06 19.75
N VAL A 209 -13.21 5.81 19.42
CA VAL A 209 -14.07 6.82 18.77
C VAL A 209 -14.47 7.88 19.82
N VAL A 210 -13.77 9.02 19.79
CA VAL A 210 -14.06 10.16 20.69
C VAL A 210 -15.30 10.93 20.24
N SER A 211 -15.57 10.97 18.93
CA SER A 211 -16.80 11.52 18.37
C SER A 211 -17.03 11.03 16.94
N CYS A 212 -18.30 10.88 16.59
CA CYS A 212 -18.78 10.67 15.22
C CYS A 212 -19.02 11.97 14.46
N ASP A 213 -18.92 13.11 15.14
CA ASP A 213 -19.03 14.42 14.53
C ASP A 213 -17.72 14.73 13.76
N PRO A 214 -17.77 14.92 12.43
CA PRO A 214 -16.59 15.29 11.65
C PRO A 214 -15.98 16.64 12.08
N ASP A 215 -16.76 17.48 12.76
CA ASP A 215 -16.34 18.77 13.30
C ASP A 215 -15.89 18.69 14.77
N ALA A 216 -15.95 17.52 15.40
CA ALA A 216 -15.46 17.36 16.76
C ALA A 216 -13.96 17.67 16.83
N LEU A 217 -13.63 18.65 17.66
CA LEU A 217 -12.29 18.88 18.16
C LEU A 217 -11.94 17.72 19.07
N ILE A 218 -11.16 16.77 18.56
CA ILE A 218 -10.60 15.68 19.37
C ILE A 218 -9.45 16.30 20.19
N PRO A 219 -9.50 16.21 21.54
CA PRO A 219 -8.48 16.80 22.41
C PRO A 219 -7.09 16.16 22.25
#